data_AF-A0A0Q4KTM5-F1
#
_entry.id   AF-A0A0Q4KTM5-F1
#
_cell.length_a   1.000
_cell.length_b   1.000
_cell.length_c   1.000
_cell.angle_alpha   90.00
_cell.angle_beta   90.00
_cell.angle_gamma   90.00
#
_symmetry.space_group_name_H-M   'P 1'
#
loop_
_entity.id
_entity.type
_entity.pdbx_description
1 polymer ?
#
loop_
_entity_poly.entity_id
_entity_poly.type
_entity_poly.pdbx_seq_one_letter_code
_entity_poly.pdbx_strand_id
1 'polypeptide(L)'
;MLVAALIEARKSSGVSQSALAARIGVPLQKIKRLERGVGLVETLVAVMTATNFRLTGLGSGDTLGAKLRASRLRRGWTVEKAASRAGISRTTLASLERGGGSVASLLRLLTVLAPKARRRAMERAH
;
A
#
# COMPACT_ATOMS: atom_id res chain seq x y z
N MET A 1 -10.56 3.72 3.28
CA MET A 1 -9.28 3.22 3.82
C MET A 1 -8.65 2.32 2.77
N LEU A 2 -7.38 2.46 2.40
CA LEU A 2 -6.66 1.83 1.25
C LEU A 2 -7.24 0.51 0.69
N VAL A 3 -7.50 -0.46 1.56
CA VAL A 3 -8.02 -1.79 1.23
C VAL A 3 -9.34 -1.72 0.44
N ALA A 4 -10.26 -0.85 0.85
CA ALA A 4 -11.51 -0.62 0.12
C ALA A 4 -11.25 -0.08 -1.29
N ALA A 5 -10.27 0.82 -1.47
CA ALA A 5 -9.93 1.34 -2.78
C ALA A 5 -9.30 0.27 -3.68
N LEU A 6 -8.52 -0.66 -3.11
CA LEU A 6 -7.99 -1.82 -3.83
C LEU A 6 -9.10 -2.76 -4.29
N ILE A 7 -10.08 -3.03 -3.42
CA ILE A 7 -11.26 -3.85 -3.74
C ILE A 7 -12.05 -3.21 -4.88
N GLU A 8 -12.30 -1.90 -4.80
CA GLU A 8 -13.01 -1.17 -5.86
C GLU A 8 -12.22 -1.17 -7.17
N ALA A 9 -10.90 -0.93 -7.15
CA ALA A 9 -10.06 -1.01 -8.35
C ALA A 9 -10.12 -2.40 -9.00
N ARG A 10 -10.09 -3.47 -8.19
CA ARG A 10 -10.26 -4.84 -8.68
C ARG A 10 -11.63 -5.04 -9.33
N LYS A 11 -12.71 -4.60 -8.68
CA LYS A 11 -14.08 -4.71 -9.22
C LYS A 11 -14.25 -3.91 -10.51
N SER A 12 -13.75 -2.68 -10.56
CA SER A 12 -13.80 -1.83 -11.77
C SER A 12 -12.97 -2.39 -12.92
N SER A 13 -11.93 -3.18 -12.62
CA SER A 13 -11.15 -3.90 -13.64
C SER A 13 -11.82 -5.20 -14.12
N GLY A 14 -12.99 -5.57 -13.57
CA GLY A 14 -13.71 -6.80 -13.92
C GLY A 14 -13.04 -8.10 -13.44
N VAL A 15 -12.03 -8.02 -12.55
CA VAL A 15 -11.23 -9.19 -12.14
C VAL A 15 -11.76 -9.79 -10.85
N SER A 16 -12.03 -11.10 -10.82
CA SER A 16 -12.39 -11.82 -9.60
C SER A 16 -11.17 -12.02 -8.68
N GLN A 17 -11.39 -12.32 -7.40
CA GLN A 17 -10.27 -12.60 -6.48
C GLN A 17 -9.43 -13.81 -6.93
N SER A 18 -10.07 -14.84 -7.49
CA SER A 18 -9.39 -16.04 -8.01
C SER A 18 -8.60 -15.74 -9.28
N ALA A 19 -9.18 -14.99 -10.22
CA ALA A 19 -8.49 -14.57 -11.44
C ALA A 19 -7.28 -13.68 -11.11
N LEU A 20 -7.41 -12.78 -10.14
CA LEU A 20 -6.31 -11.94 -9.67
C LEU A 20 -5.21 -12.79 -9.02
N ALA A 21 -5.59 -13.74 -8.16
CA ALA A 21 -4.66 -14.67 -7.50
C ALA A 21 -3.85 -15.48 -8.52
N ALA A 22 -4.53 -16.06 -9.52
CA ALA A 22 -3.90 -16.80 -10.61
C ALA A 22 -2.96 -15.90 -11.44
N ARG A 23 -3.40 -14.69 -11.78
CA ARG A 23 -2.61 -13.75 -12.59
C ARG A 23 -1.29 -13.32 -11.93
N ILE A 24 -1.26 -13.20 -10.60
CA ILE A 24 -0.04 -12.83 -9.86
C ILE A 24 0.68 -14.03 -9.24
N GLY A 25 0.22 -15.26 -9.51
CA GLY A 25 0.86 -16.49 -9.03
C GLY A 25 0.81 -16.67 -7.50
N VAL A 26 -0.24 -16.19 -6.83
CA VAL A 26 -0.39 -16.35 -5.37
C VAL A 26 -1.63 -17.15 -4.99
N PRO A 27 -1.65 -17.82 -3.82
CA PRO A 27 -2.86 -18.45 -3.32
C PRO A 27 -4.00 -17.45 -3.11
N LEU A 28 -5.24 -17.85 -3.43
CA LEU A 28 -6.45 -17.05 -3.23
C LEU A 28 -6.58 -16.52 -1.78
N GLN A 29 -6.13 -17.31 -0.80
CA GLN A 29 -6.16 -16.90 0.59
C GLN A 29 -5.30 -15.65 0.87
N LYS A 30 -4.18 -15.45 0.14
CA LYS A 30 -3.37 -14.22 0.26
C LYS A 30 -4.16 -12.99 -0.20
N ILE A 31 -4.93 -13.10 -1.29
CA ILE A 31 -5.83 -12.03 -1.76
C ILE A 31 -6.93 -11.75 -0.74
N LYS A 32 -7.60 -12.79 -0.23
CA LYS A 32 -8.66 -12.63 0.78
C LYS A 32 -8.16 -11.96 2.06
N ARG A 33 -6.97 -12.33 2.54
CA ARG A 33 -6.35 -11.69 3.71
C ARG A 33 -6.00 -10.23 3.40
N LEU A 34 -5.41 -9.98 2.24
CA LEU A 34 -5.04 -8.63 1.80
C LEU A 34 -6.26 -7.70 1.74
N GLU A 35 -7.38 -8.18 1.20
CA GLU A 35 -8.65 -7.45 1.15
C GLU A 35 -9.34 -7.28 2.52
N ARG A 36 -8.83 -7.94 3.57
CA ARG A 36 -9.19 -7.69 4.97
C ARG A 36 -8.18 -6.77 5.67
N GLY A 37 -7.18 -6.25 4.95
CA GLY A 37 -6.11 -5.40 5.49
C GLY A 37 -4.98 -6.15 6.19
N VAL A 38 -4.92 -7.47 6.03
CA VAL A 38 -3.89 -8.32 6.64
C VAL A 38 -3.06 -8.98 5.54
N GLY A 39 -1.74 -8.92 5.65
CA GLY A 39 -0.87 -9.58 4.67
C GLY A 39 0.45 -8.87 4.49
N LEU A 40 1.18 -9.26 3.46
CA LEU A 40 2.48 -8.70 3.12
C LEU A 40 2.33 -7.54 2.14
N VAL A 41 3.19 -6.54 2.29
CA VAL A 41 3.27 -5.40 1.37
C VAL A 41 3.64 -5.86 -0.04
N GLU A 42 4.44 -6.92 -0.18
CA GLU A 42 4.77 -7.50 -1.49
C GLU A 42 3.52 -7.96 -2.26
N THR A 43 2.62 -8.69 -1.61
CA THR A 43 1.35 -9.09 -2.23
C THR A 43 0.50 -7.88 -2.60
N LEU A 44 0.49 -6.84 -1.74
CA LEU A 44 -0.20 -5.59 -2.05
C LEU A 44 0.38 -4.97 -3.32
N VAL A 45 1.70 -4.82 -3.41
CA VAL A 45 2.39 -4.23 -4.57
C VAL A 45 2.10 -5.04 -5.83
N ALA A 46 2.13 -6.37 -5.76
CA ALA A 46 1.79 -7.22 -6.90
C ALA A 46 0.35 -7.00 -7.38
N VAL A 47 -0.61 -6.90 -6.45
CA VAL A 47 -2.01 -6.59 -6.79
C VAL A 47 -2.13 -5.19 -7.38
N MET A 48 -1.43 -4.20 -6.83
CA MET A 48 -1.41 -2.83 -7.35
C MET A 48 -0.91 -2.79 -8.79
N THR A 49 0.19 -3.48 -9.09
CA THR A 49 0.73 -3.59 -10.46
C THR A 49 -0.27 -4.27 -11.39
N ALA A 50 -0.83 -5.41 -10.98
CA ALA A 50 -1.79 -6.16 -11.81
C ALA A 50 -3.05 -5.32 -12.13
N THR A 51 -3.56 -4.58 -11.15
CA THR A 51 -4.77 -3.74 -11.29
C THR A 51 -4.47 -2.33 -11.79
N ASN A 52 -3.22 -2.03 -12.14
CA ASN A 52 -2.74 -0.68 -12.45
C ASN A 52 -3.16 0.38 -11.40
N PHE A 53 -3.33 -0.04 -10.15
CA PHE A 53 -3.71 0.83 -9.05
C PHE A 53 -2.48 1.54 -8.50
N ARG A 54 -2.52 2.88 -8.47
CA ARG A 54 -1.43 3.69 -7.93
C ARG A 54 -1.86 4.48 -6.70
N LEU A 55 -1.02 4.43 -5.67
CA LEU A 55 -1.12 5.29 -4.50
C LEU A 55 -0.62 6.69 -4.85
N THR A 56 -1.51 7.68 -4.74
CA THR A 56 -1.22 9.11 -4.94
C THR A 56 -1.03 9.83 -3.60
N GLY A 57 -0.39 11.00 -3.61
CA GLY A 57 -0.11 11.77 -2.40
C GLY A 57 1.10 11.27 -1.59
N LEU A 58 1.94 10.41 -2.17
CA LEU A 58 3.22 9.97 -1.61
C LEU A 58 4.41 10.64 -2.30
N GLY A 59 5.62 10.32 -1.82
CA GLY A 59 6.90 10.74 -2.39
C GLY A 59 7.05 10.40 -3.86
N SER A 60 7.99 11.07 -4.52
CA SER A 60 8.57 10.56 -5.76
C SER A 60 9.40 9.31 -5.41
N GLY A 61 9.31 8.26 -6.22
CA GLY A 61 10.05 7.02 -6.03
C GLY A 61 9.49 5.89 -6.87
N ASP A 62 10.34 4.95 -7.26
CA ASP A 62 9.97 3.86 -8.18
C ASP A 62 9.15 2.79 -7.47
N THR A 63 9.46 2.52 -6.20
CA THR A 63 8.78 1.53 -5.38
C THR A 63 7.91 2.18 -4.31
N LEU A 64 6.92 1.45 -3.81
CA LEU A 64 6.09 1.92 -2.69
C LEU A 64 6.95 2.29 -1.47
N GLY A 65 7.97 1.48 -1.15
CA GLY A 65 8.91 1.76 -0.07
C GLY A 65 9.70 3.05 -0.27
N ALA A 66 10.21 3.29 -1.49
CA ALA A 66 10.89 4.54 -1.84
C ALA A 66 9.95 5.75 -1.69
N LYS A 67 8.69 5.64 -2.14
CA LYS A 67 7.68 6.69 -1.99
C LYS A 67 7.37 7.01 -0.51
N LEU A 68 7.34 5.99 0.36
CA LEU A 68 7.17 6.18 1.81
C LEU A 68 8.37 6.92 2.43
N ARG A 69 9.59 6.49 2.09
CA ARG A 69 10.84 7.13 2.53
C ARG A 69 10.89 8.59 2.09
N ALA A 70 10.61 8.86 0.82
CA ALA A 70 10.57 10.23 0.30
C ALA A 70 9.48 11.08 0.98
N SER A 71 8.28 10.54 1.22
CA SER A 71 7.25 11.22 2.03
C SER A 71 7.74 11.59 3.43
N ARG A 72 8.50 10.69 4.08
CA ARG A 72 9.07 10.93 5.41
C ARG A 72 10.13 12.01 5.39
N LEU A 73 11.05 11.95 4.44
CA LEU A 73 12.11 12.93 4.29
C LEU A 73 11.55 14.34 3.98
N ARG A 74 10.51 14.44 3.13
CA ARG A 74 9.84 15.73 2.87
C ARG A 74 9.21 16.37 4.10
N ARG A 75 8.90 15.59 5.14
CA ARG A 75 8.39 16.10 6.43
C ARG A 75 9.50 16.38 7.45
N GLY A 76 10.76 16.13 7.10
CA GLY A 76 11.91 16.26 8.02
C GLY A 76 11.85 15.26 9.19
N TRP A 77 11.25 14.09 9.01
CA TRP A 77 11.13 13.10 10.10
C TRP A 77 12.22 12.04 10.03
N THR A 78 12.83 11.73 11.17
CA THR A 78 13.67 10.54 11.33
C THR A 78 12.82 9.27 11.27
N VAL A 79 13.48 8.12 11.08
CA VAL A 79 12.80 6.81 11.11
C VAL A 79 12.16 6.61 12.48
N GLU A 80 12.87 6.93 13.55
CA GLU A 80 12.39 6.85 14.93
C GLU A 80 11.13 7.71 15.15
N LYS A 81 11.16 8.97 14.71
CA LYS A 81 10.04 9.90 14.87
C LYS A 81 8.81 9.44 14.10
N ALA A 82 8.99 8.97 12.87
CA ALA A 82 7.89 8.47 12.06
C ALA A 82 7.32 7.15 12.61
N ALA A 83 8.18 6.24 13.06
CA ALA A 83 7.78 4.96 13.65
C ALA A 83 6.99 5.16 14.96
N SER A 84 7.50 6.03 15.83
CA SER A 84 6.83 6.41 17.08
C SER A 84 5.44 7.01 16.83
N ARG A 85 5.32 7.97 15.92
CA ARG A 85 4.01 8.56 15.57
C ARG A 85 3.03 7.56 14.99
N ALA A 86 3.52 6.57 14.22
CA ALA A 86 2.69 5.52 13.64
C ALA A 86 2.43 4.33 14.59
N GLY A 87 3.00 4.33 15.80
CA GLY A 87 2.87 3.23 16.74
C GLY A 87 3.43 1.91 16.21
N ILE A 88 4.56 1.96 15.49
CA ILE A 88 5.28 0.79 14.97
C ILE A 88 6.75 0.85 15.39
N SER A 89 7.45 -0.29 15.34
CA SER A 89 8.88 -0.30 15.64
C SER A 89 9.71 0.36 14.52
N ARG A 90 10.89 0.88 14.88
CA ARG A 90 11.87 1.39 13.92
C ARG A 90 12.21 0.37 12.84
N THR A 91 12.43 -0.88 13.23
CA THR A 91 12.73 -1.99 12.33
C THR A 91 11.59 -2.28 11.36
N THR A 92 10.34 -2.17 11.83
CA THR A 92 9.15 -2.31 10.97
C THR A 92 9.10 -1.20 9.93
N LEU A 93 9.34 0.06 10.32
CA LEU A 93 9.38 1.17 9.38
C LEU A 93 10.51 0.99 8.34
N ALA A 94 11.71 0.60 8.78
CA ALA A 94 12.82 0.33 7.87
C ALA A 94 12.53 -0.84 6.91
N SER A 95 11.76 -1.83 7.33
CA SER A 95 11.28 -2.92 6.46
C SER A 95 10.27 -2.40 5.43
N LEU A 96 9.31 -1.57 5.85
CA LEU A 96 8.32 -0.94 4.97
C LEU A 96 8.98 -0.06 3.89
N GLU A 97 10.00 0.72 4.25
CA GLU A 97 10.74 1.57 3.30
C GLU A 97 11.56 0.77 2.29
N ARG A 98 11.89 -0.49 2.60
CA ARG A 98 12.51 -1.44 1.67
C ARG A 98 11.49 -2.26 0.88
N GLY A 99 10.18 -2.03 1.07
CA GLY A 99 9.11 -2.73 0.37
C GLY A 99 8.60 -4.01 1.07
N GLY A 100 9.15 -4.34 2.23
CA GLY A 100 8.73 -5.49 3.04
C GLY A 100 7.70 -5.14 4.11
N GLY A 101 7.42 -6.11 4.99
CA GLY A 101 6.57 -5.91 6.16
C GLY A 101 5.07 -6.13 5.92
N SER A 102 4.27 -5.77 6.92
CA SER A 102 2.84 -6.05 6.94
C SER A 102 2.00 -4.87 6.42
N VAL A 103 0.89 -5.19 5.76
CA VAL A 103 -0.10 -4.20 5.31
C VAL A 103 -0.71 -3.46 6.49
N ALA A 104 -0.89 -4.11 7.65
CA ALA A 104 -1.39 -3.45 8.86
C ALA A 104 -0.44 -2.34 9.32
N SER A 105 0.88 -2.60 9.33
CA SER A 105 1.90 -1.60 9.67
C SER A 105 1.94 -0.48 8.63
N LEU A 106 1.82 -0.81 7.34
CA LEU A 106 1.71 0.18 6.27
C LEU A 106 0.51 1.11 6.45
N LEU A 107 -0.66 0.56 6.78
CA LEU A 107 -1.88 1.35 7.00
C LEU A 107 -1.69 2.34 8.14
N ARG A 108 -1.12 1.90 9.27
CA ARG A 108 -0.79 2.77 10.41
C ARG A 108 0.23 3.86 10.03
N LEU A 109 1.20 3.52 9.19
CA LEU A 109 2.17 4.51 8.72
C LEU A 109 1.51 5.57 7.84
N LEU A 110 0.63 5.15 6.93
CA LEU A 110 -0.07 6.03 6.00
C LEU A 110 -0.98 7.03 6.71
N THR A 111 -1.66 6.65 7.81
CA THR A 111 -2.50 7.60 8.56
C THR A 111 -1.71 8.80 9.10
N VAL A 112 -0.42 8.61 9.38
CA VAL A 112 0.45 9.67 9.91
C VAL A 112 1.20 10.41 8.80
N LEU A 113 1.80 9.68 7.87
CA LEU A 113 2.63 10.26 6.80
C LEU A 113 1.81 10.93 5.70
N ALA A 114 0.64 10.37 5.40
CA ALA A 114 -0.21 10.86 4.35
C ALA A 114 -1.68 10.63 4.71
N PRO A 115 -2.22 11.33 5.74
CA PRO A 115 -3.64 11.26 6.10
C PRO A 115 -4.56 11.65 4.92
N LYS A 116 -4.05 12.50 4.03
CA LYS A 116 -4.69 12.91 2.77
C LYS A 116 -4.26 12.09 1.55
N ALA A 117 -3.51 10.99 1.69
CA ALA A 117 -3.34 10.02 0.61
C ALA A 117 -4.68 9.32 0.35
N ARG A 118 -5.57 10.06 -0.30
CA ARG A 118 -6.80 9.58 -0.90
C ARG A 118 -6.63 9.74 -2.41
N ARG A 119 -6.79 8.61 -3.08
CA ARG A 119 -7.59 8.45 -4.30
C ARG A 119 -7.41 9.57 -5.34
N ARG A 120 -6.66 9.29 -6.40
CA ARG A 120 -7.28 9.35 -7.73
C ARG A 120 -7.46 7.90 -8.18
N ALA A 121 -8.59 7.31 -7.79
CA ALA A 121 -9.25 6.41 -8.73
C ALA A 121 -9.50 7.30 -9.93
N MET A 122 -8.96 6.92 -11.09
CA MET A 122 -9.12 7.60 -12.37
C MET A 122 -10.45 8.34 -12.35
N GLU A 123 -10.38 9.68 -12.31
CA GLU A 123 -11.54 10.49 -12.62
C GLU A 123 -12.09 9.91 -13.92
N ARG A 124 -13.38 9.55 -13.91
CA ARG A 124 -14.08 8.96 -15.03
C ARG A 124 -13.65 9.72 -16.29
N ALA A 125 -12.82 9.08 -17.11
CA ALA A 125 -12.64 9.54 -18.47
C ALA A 125 -13.96 9.22 -19.16
N HIS A 126 -14.56 10.28 -19.68
CA HIS A 126 -15.81 10.33 -20.41
C HIS A 126 -15.90 9.27 -21.51
#